data_AF-A0A382E0H8-F1
#
_entry.id   AF-A0A382E0H8-F1
#
_cell.length_a   1.000
_cell.length_b   1.000
_cell.length_c   1.000
_cell.angle_alpha   90.00
_cell.angle_beta   90.00
_cell.angle_gamma   90.00
#
_symmetry.space_group_name_H-M   'P 1'
#
loop_
_entity.id
_entity.type
_entity.pdbx_description
1 polymer ?
#
loop_
_entity_poly.entity_id
_entity_poly.type
_entity_poly.pdbx_seq_one_letter_code
_entity_poly.pdbx_strand_id
1 'polypeptide(L)'
;MPKVLDWSKEKGLAVHITEHILTKEKGGDYSQPAINSKEDITKLDFMLVLGGDGTFLSCTRAVEHRPTPILGIHLGDLGFLAKVTLKDLFQRLDQVAAGDFIVEQRTIVQAVILKNGIE
;
A
#
# COMPACT_ATOMS: atom_id res chain seq x y z
N MET A 1 5.52 13.05 1.20
CA MET A 1 4.45 12.46 2.02
C MET A 1 3.53 13.42 2.81
N PRO A 2 3.94 14.64 3.23
CA PRO A 2 3.14 15.48 4.16
C PRO A 2 1.66 15.66 3.80
N LYS A 3 1.37 15.92 2.53
CA LYS A 3 -0.01 16.12 2.05
C LYS A 3 -0.94 14.92 2.27
N VAL A 4 -0.43 13.68 2.20
CA VAL A 4 -1.24 12.47 2.47
C VAL A 4 -1.57 12.36 3.95
N LEU A 5 -0.62 12.72 4.82
CA LEU A 5 -0.85 12.75 6.26
C LEU A 5 -1.84 13.84 6.65
N ASP A 6 -1.75 15.03 6.04
CA ASP A 6 -2.69 16.12 6.28
C ASP A 6 -4.10 15.76 5.82
N TRP A 7 -4.23 15.19 4.61
CA TRP A 7 -5.51 14.66 4.12
C TRP A 7 -6.09 13.59 5.05
N SER A 8 -5.26 12.66 5.53
CA SER A 8 -5.72 11.59 6.42
C SER A 8 -6.24 12.15 7.76
N LYS A 9 -5.59 13.19 8.30
CA LYS A 9 -6.07 13.89 9.51
C LYS A 9 -7.42 14.56 9.26
N GLU A 10 -7.59 15.23 8.12
CA GLU A 10 -8.86 15.88 7.75
C GLU A 10 -10.01 14.85 7.69
N LYS A 11 -9.75 13.65 7.17
CA LYS A 11 -10.73 12.56 7.09
C LYS A 11 -10.85 11.73 8.37
N GLY A 12 -10.09 12.04 9.42
CA GLY A 12 -10.11 11.30 10.69
C GLY A 12 -9.58 9.86 10.59
N LEU A 13 -8.69 9.60 9.63
CA LEU A 13 -8.10 8.28 9.40
C LEU A 13 -6.84 8.06 10.24
N ALA A 14 -6.76 6.88 10.86
CA ALA A 14 -5.53 6.43 11.51
C ALA A 14 -4.52 5.97 10.44
N VAL A 15 -3.33 6.56 10.45
CA VAL A 15 -2.27 6.22 9.48
C VAL A 15 -1.19 5.41 10.16
N HIS A 16 -0.84 4.29 9.55
CA HIS A 16 0.33 3.48 9.89
C HIS A 16 1.34 3.56 8.74
N ILE A 17 2.63 3.55 9.06
CA ILE A 17 3.71 3.76 8.07
C ILE A 17 4.64 2.54 8.05
N THR A 18 5.07 2.09 6.86
CA THR A 18 6.07 1.02 6.73
C THR A 18 7.47 1.51 7.15
N GLU A 19 8.28 0.63 7.75
CA GLU A 19 9.68 0.93 8.09
C GLU A 19 10.50 1.49 6.91
N HIS A 20 10.19 1.04 5.68
CA HIS A 20 10.86 1.52 4.46
C HIS A 20 10.76 3.04 4.25
N ILE A 21 9.63 3.62 4.66
CA ILE A 21 9.38 5.06 4.54
C ILE A 21 10.08 5.79 5.68
N LEU A 22 9.96 5.28 6.91
CA LEU A 22 10.59 5.86 8.11
C LEU A 22 12.11 5.96 7.99
N THR A 23 12.73 4.97 7.34
CA THR A 23 14.20 4.89 7.20
C THR A 23 14.75 5.69 6.02
N LYS A 24 13.97 5.92 4.95
CA LYS A 24 14.43 6.57 3.71
C LYS A 24 14.16 8.07 3.64
N GLU A 25 13.10 8.57 4.27
CA GLU A 25 12.81 10.00 4.25
C GLU A 25 13.62 10.73 5.34
N LYS A 26 14.84 11.14 4.97
CA LYS A 26 15.65 12.03 5.81
C LYS A 26 14.91 13.35 6.03
N GLY A 27 14.44 13.59 7.26
CA GLY A 27 13.86 14.87 7.70
C GLY A 27 12.35 14.87 7.95
N GLY A 28 11.66 13.73 7.88
CA GLY A 28 10.27 13.63 8.34
C GLY A 28 10.20 13.24 9.82
N ASP A 29 9.67 14.13 10.66
CA ASP A 29 9.31 13.78 12.04
C ASP A 29 7.98 13.02 12.01
N TYR A 30 8.06 11.71 11.76
CA TYR A 30 6.90 10.83 11.66
C TYR A 30 6.59 10.25 13.05
N SER A 31 5.44 10.64 13.62
CA SER A 31 4.93 10.12 14.89
C SER A 31 3.93 8.97 14.72
N GLN A 32 3.64 8.57 13.49
CA GLN A 32 2.68 7.52 13.18
C GLN A 32 3.24 6.15 13.58
N PRO A 33 2.37 5.23 14.05
CA PRO A 33 2.77 3.86 14.35
C PRO A 33 3.37 3.17 13.11
N ALA A 34 4.46 2.44 13.34
CA ALA A 34 5.09 1.64 12.30
C ALA A 34 4.32 0.33 12.05
N ILE A 35 4.31 -0.13 10.80
CA ILE A 35 3.88 -1.48 10.42
C ILE A 35 5.10 -2.39 10.52
N ASN A 36 5.13 -3.24 11.55
CA ASN A 36 6.30 -4.08 11.86
C ASN A 36 6.06 -5.57 11.57
N SER A 37 4.81 -5.97 11.42
CA SER A 37 4.42 -7.37 11.26
C SER A 37 3.32 -7.53 10.22
N LYS A 38 3.14 -8.77 9.77
CA LYS A 38 2.04 -9.12 8.87
C LYS A 38 0.68 -9.06 9.59
N GLU A 39 0.67 -9.25 10.91
CA GLU A 39 -0.50 -9.15 11.78
C GLU A 39 -0.98 -7.69 11.92
N ASP A 40 -0.08 -6.71 11.79
CA ASP A 40 -0.48 -5.30 11.77
C ASP A 40 -1.24 -4.98 10.48
N ILE A 41 -0.81 -5.53 9.35
CA ILE A 41 -1.46 -5.34 8.05
C ILE A 41 -2.91 -5.82 8.06
N THR A 42 -3.21 -6.94 8.73
CA THR A 42 -4.58 -7.49 8.82
C THR A 42 -5.55 -6.61 9.60
N LYS A 43 -5.03 -5.68 10.43
CA LYS A 43 -5.84 -4.75 11.24
C LYS A 43 -6.15 -3.46 10.48
N LEU A 44 -5.57 -3.26 9.29
CA LEU A 44 -5.78 -2.07 8.48
C LEU A 44 -6.98 -2.28 7.56
N ASP A 45 -7.74 -1.20 7.34
CA ASP A 45 -8.87 -1.19 6.41
C ASP A 45 -8.43 -1.28 4.94
N PHE A 46 -7.28 -0.71 4.61
CA PHE A 46 -6.61 -0.83 3.32
C PHE A 46 -5.14 -0.40 3.43
N MET A 47 -4.36 -0.68 2.38
CA MET A 47 -2.98 -0.22 2.24
C MET A 47 -2.82 0.70 1.03
N LEU A 48 -2.25 1.88 1.25
CA LEU A 48 -1.86 2.81 0.18
C LEU A 48 -0.41 2.55 -0.23
N VAL A 49 -0.19 2.21 -1.49
CA VAL A 49 1.15 1.99 -2.05
C VAL A 49 1.50 3.13 -2.99
N LEU A 50 2.56 3.88 -2.65
CA LEU A 50 3.10 4.96 -3.47
C LEU A 50 4.38 4.48 -4.16
N GLY A 51 4.34 4.27 -5.47
CA GLY A 51 5.50 3.81 -6.22
C GLY A 51 5.15 3.16 -7.55
N GLY A 52 6.14 2.53 -8.18
CA GLY A 52 5.94 1.76 -9.41
C GLY A 52 5.44 0.34 -9.15
N ASP A 53 5.37 -0.46 -10.22
CA ASP A 53 4.94 -1.86 -10.17
C ASP A 53 5.81 -2.72 -9.24
N GLY A 54 7.11 -2.44 -9.16
CA GLY A 54 8.02 -3.15 -8.23
C GLY A 54 7.65 -2.95 -6.75
N THR A 55 7.27 -1.73 -6.38
CA THR A 55 6.79 -1.42 -5.02
C THR A 55 5.44 -2.10 -4.78
N PHE A 56 4.53 -2.02 -5.74
CA PHE A 56 3.22 -2.67 -5.65
C PHE A 56 3.35 -4.19 -5.46
N LEU A 57 4.18 -4.86 -6.25
CA LEU A 57 4.45 -6.30 -6.13
C LEU A 57 5.14 -6.66 -4.82
N SER A 58 6.01 -5.79 -4.29
CA SER A 58 6.63 -6.00 -2.98
C SER A 58 5.58 -5.96 -1.87
N CYS A 59 4.66 -5.00 -1.95
CA CYS A 59 3.56 -4.86 -1.00
C CYS A 59 2.57 -6.02 -1.10
N THR A 60 2.20 -6.47 -2.31
CA THR A 60 1.28 -7.62 -2.48
C THR A 60 1.87 -8.90 -1.88
N ARG A 61 3.18 -9.12 -2.02
CA ARG A 61 3.88 -10.24 -1.36
C ARG A 61 3.89 -10.13 0.17
N ALA A 62 3.87 -8.92 0.74
CA ALA A 62 3.81 -8.74 2.19
C ALA A 62 2.39 -9.01 2.75
N VAL A 63 1.35 -8.66 1.98
CA VAL A 63 -0.05 -8.95 2.32
C VAL A 63 -0.35 -10.44 2.16
N GLU A 64 0.26 -11.13 1.19
CA GLU A 64 0.01 -12.55 0.87
C GLU A 64 -1.49 -12.81 0.65
N HIS A 65 -2.09 -13.76 1.38
CA HIS A 65 -3.49 -14.15 1.29
C HIS A 65 -4.41 -13.38 2.26
N ARG A 66 -3.96 -12.23 2.77
CA ARG A 66 -4.73 -11.44 3.75
C ARG A 66 -5.81 -10.60 3.06
N PRO A 67 -6.90 -10.27 3.78
CA PRO A 67 -8.05 -9.58 3.20
C PRO A 67 -7.82 -8.08 2.93
N THR A 68 -6.72 -7.49 3.43
CA THR A 68 -6.46 -6.05 3.34
C THR A 68 -6.33 -5.58 1.89
N PRO A 69 -7.28 -4.76 1.37
CA PRO A 69 -7.22 -4.24 0.02
C PRO A 69 -6.02 -3.32 -0.21
N ILE A 70 -5.53 -3.26 -1.45
CA ILE A 70 -4.38 -2.43 -1.82
C ILE A 70 -4.80 -1.38 -2.85
N LEU A 71 -4.56 -0.11 -2.54
CA LEU A 71 -4.66 1.00 -3.48
C LEU A 71 -3.26 1.40 -3.95
N GLY A 72 -2.95 1.14 -5.22
CA GLY A 72 -1.66 1.48 -5.83
C GLY A 72 -1.70 2.80 -6.58
N ILE A 73 -0.76 3.69 -6.26
CA ILE A 73 -0.57 5.00 -6.91
C ILE A 73 0.79 5.00 -7.59
N HIS A 74 0.76 5.13 -8.91
CA HIS A 74 1.95 5.28 -9.72
C HIS A 74 2.49 6.72 -9.65
N LEU A 75 3.76 6.86 -9.25
CA LEU A 75 4.43 8.17 -9.11
C LEU A 75 4.98 8.74 -10.42
N GLY A 76 4.92 7.99 -11.53
CA GLY A 76 5.30 8.40 -12.89
C GLY A 76 4.16 8.25 -13.91
N ASP A 77 4.47 8.16 -15.20
CA ASP A 77 3.49 8.39 -16.28
C ASP A 77 2.43 7.30 -16.49
N LEU A 78 2.72 6.02 -16.21
CA LEU A 78 1.73 4.94 -16.08
C LEU A 78 2.42 3.64 -15.63
N GLY A 79 1.76 2.81 -14.81
CA GLY A 79 2.20 1.44 -14.49
C GLY A 79 1.20 0.41 -14.98
N PHE A 80 1.60 -0.86 -15.13
CA PHE A 80 0.68 -1.92 -15.54
C PHE A 80 -0.25 -2.35 -14.41
N LEU A 81 0.20 -2.23 -13.16
CA LEU A 81 -0.53 -2.68 -11.98
C LEU A 81 -1.19 -1.52 -11.24
N ALA A 82 -0.50 -0.40 -11.12
CA ALA A 82 -1.02 0.82 -10.50
C ALA A 82 -1.74 1.70 -11.55
N LYS A 83 -3.08 1.68 -11.49
CA LYS A 83 -3.98 2.40 -12.43
C LYS A 83 -4.06 3.92 -12.17
N VAL A 84 -3.61 4.40 -11.01
CA VAL A 84 -3.82 5.79 -10.54
C VAL A 84 -2.53 6.57 -10.61
N THR A 85 -2.56 7.79 -11.16
CA THR A 85 -1.40 8.69 -11.20
C THR A 85 -1.36 9.59 -9.95
N LEU A 86 -0.19 10.18 -9.67
CA LEU A 86 -0.05 11.17 -8.59
C LEU A 86 -1.00 12.37 -8.72
N LYS A 87 -1.39 12.74 -9.95
CA LYS A 87 -2.32 13.86 -10.21
C LYS A 87 -3.72 13.57 -9.66
N ASP A 88 -4.14 12.32 -9.72
CA ASP A 88 -5.48 11.88 -9.32
C ASP A 88 -5.53 11.39 -7.87
N LEU A 89 -4.40 11.38 -7.16
CA LEU A 89 -4.26 10.79 -5.83
C LEU A 89 -5.36 11.21 -4.85
N PHE A 90 -5.52 12.52 -4.62
CA PHE A 90 -6.46 13.02 -3.63
C PHE A 90 -7.91 12.79 -4.03
N GLN A 91 -8.22 12.91 -5.33
CA GLN A 91 -9.55 12.57 -5.84
C GLN A 91 -9.87 11.09 -5.56
N ARG A 92 -8.94 10.17 -5.81
CA ARG A 92 -9.16 8.75 -5.53
C ARG A 92 -9.26 8.45 -4.05
N LEU A 93 -8.44 9.11 -3.23
CA LEU A 93 -8.52 8.97 -1.78
C LEU A 93 -9.87 9.46 -1.23
N ASP A 94 -10.40 10.57 -1.76
CA ASP A 94 -11.74 11.05 -1.40
C ASP A 94 -12.85 10.05 -1.79
N GLN A 95 -12.73 9.41 -2.96
CA GLN A 95 -13.65 8.32 -3.35
C GLN A 95 -13.58 7.14 -2.38
N VAL A 96 -12.37 6.72 -1.99
CA VAL A 96 -12.19 5.64 -0.99
C VAL A 96 -12.82 6.02 0.35
N ALA A 97 -12.57 7.24 0.84
CA ALA A 97 -13.14 7.73 2.09
C ALA A 97 -14.68 7.83 2.03
N ALA A 98 -15.26 8.06 0.85
CA ALA A 98 -16.70 8.08 0.62
C ALA A 98 -17.32 6.69 0.41
N GLY A 99 -16.52 5.62 0.34
CA GLY A 99 -17.01 4.28 0.00
C GLY A 99 -17.28 4.05 -1.49
N ASP A 100 -16.91 5.00 -2.35
CA ASP A 100 -17.11 4.95 -3.82
C ASP A 100 -15.96 4.21 -4.52
N PHE A 101 -15.87 2.91 -4.28
CA PHE A 101 -14.85 2.05 -4.88
C PHE A 101 -15.33 0.61 -5.05
N ILE A 102 -14.60 -0.14 -5.86
CA ILE A 102 -14.75 -1.59 -5.99
C ILE A 102 -13.45 -2.27 -5.59
N VAL A 103 -13.57 -3.43 -4.96
CA VAL A 103 -12.42 -4.29 -4.64
C VAL A 103 -12.31 -5.36 -5.72
N GLU A 104 -11.25 -5.27 -6.54
CA GLU A 104 -10.93 -6.30 -7.54
C GLU A 104 -10.06 -7.39 -6.91
N GLN A 105 -10.49 -8.65 -6.99
CA GLN A 105 -9.67 -9.81 -6.60
C GLN A 105 -8.68 -10.12 -7.72
N ARG A 106 -7.40 -10.32 -7.37
CA ARG A 106 -6.34 -10.68 -8.33
C ARG A 106 -5.70 -12.00 -7.94
N THR A 107 -5.58 -12.90 -8.92
CA THR A 107 -4.90 -14.19 -8.75
C THR A 107 -3.39 -13.97 -8.63
N ILE A 108 -2.78 -14.65 -7.65
CA ILE A 108 -1.32 -14.71 -7.47
C ILE A 108 -0.88 -16.15 -7.73
N VAL A 109 0.18 -16.33 -8.50
CA VAL A 109 0.81 -17.65 -8.72
C VAL A 109 2.00 -17.79 -7.78
N GLN A 110 2.06 -18.91 -7.07
CA GLN A 110 3.19 -19.30 -6.23
C GLN A 110 4.06 -20.32 -6.96
N ALA A 111 5.38 -20.16 -6.87
CA ALA A 111 6.35 -21.12 -7.38
C ALA A 111 7.32 -21.53 -6.26
N VAL A 112 7.65 -22.82 -6.22
CA VAL A 112 8.55 -23.43 -5.24
C VAL A 112 9.65 -24.19 -5.99
N ILE A 113 10.90 -24.07 -5.55
CA ILE A 113 12.03 -24.81 -6.11
C ILE A 113 12.39 -25.93 -5.14
N LEU A 114 12.14 -27.18 -5.54
CA LEU A 114 12.49 -28.35 -4.74
C LEU A 114 13.90 -28.81 -5.09
N LYS A 115 14.77 -28.97 -4.09
CA LYS A 115 16.10 -29.60 -4.29
C LYS A 115 16.05 -31.02 -3.73
N ASN A 116 16.28 -32.01 -4.58
CA ASN A 116 16.17 -33.44 -4.26
C ASN A 116 14.77 -33.87 -3.77
N GLY A 117 13.71 -33.20 -4.21
CA GLY A 117 12.33 -33.54 -3.83
C GLY A 117 11.93 -33.12 -2.42
N ILE A 118 12.76 -32.31 -1.75
CA ILE A 118 12.44 -31.67 -0.47
C ILE A 118 12.27 -30.18 -0.74
N GLU A 119 11.20 -29.62 -0.17
CA GLU A 119 10.90 -28.17 -0.17
C GLU A 119 11.90 -27.38 0.66
#